data_AF-A0A0Q2UZB8-F1
#
_entry.id   AF-A0A0Q2UZB8-F1
#
_cell.length_a   1.000
_cell.length_b   1.000
_cell.length_c   1.000
_cell.angle_alpha   90.00
_cell.angle_beta   90.00
_cell.angle_gamma   90.00
#
_symmetry.space_group_name_H-M   'P 1'
#
loop_
_entity.id
_entity.type
_entity.pdbx_description
1 polymer ?
#
loop_
_entity_poly.entity_id
_entity_poly.type
_entity_poly.pdbx_seq_one_letter_code
_entity_poly.pdbx_strand_id
1 'polypeptide(L)'
;MSTNFHHGPEVIEYKDGVSVVREVKSAVTYLNGTAPIGELHDAADRAAYINKPRIIRTREEAVAAFGPQTDGYTIPQALDAIFDHGSGGTIIVNNVFDPDAGVVADLTAADFVGGIDETGATTGLAGAQTCYARFGYFPKLILSAQSSAAAVRVEMDAVAHKLNAMAICDLPIGLTKQQAVEARGAAGSANTSSARTILTYPHVEVADTVTGDPRLEPLSQRLAGLMIQTDLEQGYHVPASNRELAGVIGLEVDINFYPSDYANDTNLLNEAGIVTCMRSFATGYRAFGNRSAAFPGSTHVENFIHARRVLDQLHDAATFLTMQYIDRLGEPRNIEALEEAMNAHLRAKIGAGVLYGGTFRFDRARNTGEQIADGRFHYRLECHPTSVAERITTHSYVDTKFINSALDLSA
;
A
#
# COMPACT_ATOMS: atom_id res chain seq x y z
N MET A 1 -44.86 39.74 -28.63
CA MET A 1 -43.41 39.84 -28.89
C MET A 1 -42.71 38.84 -27.97
N SER A 2 -41.98 37.82 -28.39
CA SER A 2 -41.69 37.23 -29.70
C SER A 2 -41.52 35.73 -29.45
N THR A 3 -42.16 34.88 -30.26
CA THR A 3 -41.64 33.55 -30.54
C THR A 3 -40.27 33.77 -31.17
N ASN A 4 -39.19 33.48 -30.44
CA ASN A 4 -37.83 33.57 -30.98
C ASN A 4 -37.69 32.50 -32.08
N PHE A 5 -37.95 32.93 -33.32
CA PHE A 5 -37.66 32.17 -34.52
C PHE A 5 -36.14 32.05 -34.65
N HIS A 6 -35.61 30.84 -34.45
CA HIS A 6 -34.20 30.53 -34.70
C HIS A 6 -34.05 30.07 -36.16
N HIS A 7 -33.24 30.77 -36.95
CA HIS A 7 -32.80 30.34 -38.27
C HIS A 7 -31.30 30.05 -38.25
N GLY A 8 -30.92 28.77 -38.31
CA GLY A 8 -29.53 28.30 -38.27
C GLY A 8 -29.39 27.00 -37.47
N PRO A 9 -28.29 26.24 -37.62
CA PRO A 9 -28.02 25.08 -36.76
C PRO A 9 -27.63 25.54 -35.36
N GLU A 10 -28.26 24.98 -34.35
CA GLU A 10 -27.90 25.11 -32.93
C GLU A 10 -27.46 23.74 -32.42
N VAL A 11 -26.42 23.71 -31.60
CA VAL A 11 -26.04 22.52 -30.83
C VAL A 11 -26.41 22.79 -29.38
N ILE A 12 -27.49 22.13 -28.93
CA ILE A 12 -27.85 22.09 -27.52
C ILE A 12 -27.16 20.86 -26.93
N GLU A 13 -26.15 21.09 -26.11
CA GLU A 13 -25.42 20.02 -25.43
C GLU A 13 -26.25 19.51 -24.24
N TYR A 14 -27.06 18.47 -24.49
CA TYR A 14 -27.70 17.71 -23.42
C TYR A 14 -26.66 16.80 -22.75
N LYS A 15 -26.20 17.20 -21.56
CA LYS A 15 -25.34 16.36 -20.72
C LYS A 15 -26.21 15.37 -19.93
N ASP A 16 -26.70 14.32 -20.59
CA ASP A 16 -27.20 13.14 -19.89
C ASP A 16 -26.01 12.38 -19.32
N GLY A 17 -25.66 12.70 -18.07
CA GLY A 17 -24.51 12.14 -17.38
C GLY A 17 -24.92 11.29 -16.19
N VAL A 18 -24.72 9.97 -16.29
CA VAL A 18 -24.49 9.14 -15.09
C VAL A 18 -23.10 9.53 -14.56
N SER A 19 -23.00 10.02 -13.33
CA SER A 19 -21.71 10.29 -12.70
C SER A 19 -20.93 8.97 -12.59
N VAL A 20 -19.85 8.83 -13.37
CA VAL A 20 -18.96 7.67 -13.30
C VAL A 20 -18.05 7.82 -12.09
N VAL A 21 -18.15 6.87 -11.16
CA VAL A 21 -17.23 6.77 -10.02
C VAL A 21 -15.85 6.38 -10.54
N ARG A 22 -14.84 7.22 -10.29
CA ARG A 22 -13.45 6.93 -10.62
C ARG A 22 -12.69 6.52 -9.37
N GLU A 23 -11.85 5.51 -9.54
CA GLU A 23 -10.92 5.06 -8.52
C GLU A 23 -9.58 5.79 -8.63
N VAL A 24 -8.93 6.02 -7.49
CA VAL A 24 -7.53 6.45 -7.43
C VAL A 24 -6.63 5.31 -7.89
N LYS A 25 -5.46 5.63 -8.47
CA LYS A 25 -4.48 4.60 -8.81
C LYS A 25 -3.92 3.96 -7.53
N SER A 26 -4.00 2.64 -7.43
CA SER A 26 -3.50 1.89 -6.26
C SER A 26 -1.98 1.66 -6.27
N ALA A 27 -1.38 1.58 -7.46
CA ALA A 27 0.06 1.38 -7.69
C ALA A 27 0.82 2.73 -7.70
N VAL A 28 0.69 3.50 -6.61
CA VAL A 28 1.43 4.75 -6.40
C VAL A 28 2.24 4.64 -5.11
N THR A 29 3.55 4.81 -5.21
CA THR A 29 4.47 4.67 -4.08
C THR A 29 5.10 6.01 -3.76
N TYR A 30 5.19 6.36 -2.48
CA TYR A 30 6.07 7.41 -1.99
C TYR A 30 7.34 6.77 -1.45
N LEU A 31 8.49 7.12 -2.02
CA LEU A 31 9.80 6.61 -1.62
C LEU A 31 10.63 7.76 -1.06
N ASN A 32 10.89 7.71 0.24
CA ASN A 32 11.72 8.68 0.94
C ASN A 32 13.10 8.07 1.25
N GLY A 33 14.19 8.76 0.92
CA GLY A 33 15.52 8.20 1.15
C GLY A 33 16.67 9.12 0.76
N THR A 34 17.80 8.52 0.41
CA THR A 34 19.07 9.20 0.10
C THR A 34 19.56 8.80 -1.28
N ALA A 35 20.07 9.75 -2.06
CA ALA A 35 20.62 9.53 -3.41
C ALA A 35 21.95 10.28 -3.61
N PRO A 36 22.85 9.79 -4.48
CA PRO A 36 24.15 10.40 -4.80
C PRO A 36 24.03 11.65 -5.68
N ILE A 37 23.13 12.59 -5.32
CA ILE A 37 22.87 13.77 -6.15
C ILE A 37 24.09 14.70 -6.28
N GLY A 38 25.05 14.62 -5.34
CA GLY A 38 26.29 15.38 -5.38
C GLY A 38 27.25 14.93 -6.49
N GLU A 39 27.25 13.65 -6.83
CA GLU A 39 28.05 13.06 -7.90
C GLU A 39 27.37 13.18 -9.26
N LEU A 40 26.04 13.29 -9.27
CA LEU A 40 25.22 13.26 -10.48
C LEU A 40 24.90 14.64 -11.05
N HIS A 41 24.66 15.62 -10.18
CA HIS A 41 24.20 16.96 -10.57
C HIS A 41 25.20 18.03 -10.16
N ASP A 42 25.36 19.02 -11.04
CA ASP A 42 26.15 20.21 -10.74
C ASP A 42 25.59 20.96 -9.53
N ALA A 43 26.45 21.64 -8.78
CA ALA A 43 26.08 22.34 -7.54
C ALA A 43 24.89 23.31 -7.72
N ALA A 44 24.73 23.89 -8.90
CA ALA A 44 23.62 24.80 -9.19
C ALA A 44 22.25 24.11 -9.27
N ASP A 45 22.20 22.81 -9.58
CA ASP A 45 20.97 22.07 -9.85
C ASP A 45 20.54 21.14 -8.69
N ARG A 46 21.44 20.85 -7.74
CA ARG A 46 21.19 19.93 -6.61
C ARG A 46 19.97 20.29 -5.78
N ALA A 47 19.72 21.58 -5.56
CA ALA A 47 18.55 22.06 -4.82
C ALA A 47 17.20 21.60 -5.40
N ALA A 48 17.14 21.29 -6.71
CA ALA A 48 15.95 20.75 -7.35
C ALA A 48 15.66 19.28 -7.00
N TYR A 49 16.60 18.60 -6.33
CA TYR A 49 16.54 17.20 -5.95
C TYR A 49 16.55 16.98 -4.42
N ILE A 50 16.59 18.03 -3.61
CA ILE A 50 16.58 17.94 -2.14
C ILE A 50 15.19 18.34 -1.63
N ASN A 51 14.49 17.42 -0.97
CA ASN A 51 13.12 17.61 -0.49
C ASN A 51 12.15 18.13 -1.57
N LYS A 52 12.42 17.76 -2.82
CA LYS A 52 11.57 18.03 -3.98
C LYS A 52 11.10 16.69 -4.54
N PRO A 53 9.90 16.22 -4.17
CA PRO A 53 9.34 14.99 -4.72
C PRO A 53 9.35 15.01 -6.26
N ARG A 54 9.70 13.90 -6.91
CA ARG A 54 9.65 13.76 -8.38
C ARG A 54 9.03 12.42 -8.76
N ILE A 55 8.30 12.39 -9.88
CA ILE A 55 7.74 11.15 -10.39
C ILE A 55 8.79 10.43 -11.22
N ILE A 56 8.91 9.13 -10.98
CA ILE A 56 9.73 8.17 -11.72
C ILE A 56 8.83 7.03 -12.18
N ARG A 57 8.92 6.65 -13.46
CA ARG A 57 8.16 5.55 -14.07
C ARG A 57 9.03 4.55 -14.82
N THR A 58 10.28 4.92 -15.14
CA THR A 58 11.21 4.02 -15.81
C THR A 58 12.57 4.01 -15.11
N ARG A 59 13.36 2.96 -15.39
CA ARG A 59 14.73 2.84 -14.89
C ARG A 59 15.62 3.96 -15.42
N GLU A 60 15.43 4.40 -16.66
CA GLU A 60 16.19 5.49 -17.26
C GLU A 60 15.92 6.82 -16.55
N GLU A 61 14.66 7.12 -16.24
CA GLU A 61 14.29 8.29 -15.44
C GLU A 61 14.90 8.22 -14.03
N ALA A 62 14.89 7.03 -13.41
CA ALA A 62 15.49 6.79 -12.10
C ALA A 62 16.99 7.10 -12.09
N VAL A 63 17.73 6.51 -13.03
CA VAL A 63 19.18 6.70 -13.16
C VAL A 63 19.53 8.15 -13.49
N ALA A 64 18.78 8.79 -14.38
CA ALA A 64 19.02 10.19 -14.74
C ALA A 64 18.76 11.16 -13.57
N ALA A 65 17.79 10.85 -12.69
CA ALA A 65 17.43 11.73 -11.58
C ALA A 65 18.23 11.46 -10.30
N PHE A 66 18.51 10.19 -9.99
CA PHE A 66 19.05 9.76 -8.70
C PHE A 66 20.29 8.87 -8.80
N GLY A 67 20.74 8.57 -10.01
CA GLY A 67 21.96 7.81 -10.26
C GLY A 67 21.72 6.30 -10.32
N PRO A 68 22.73 5.54 -10.81
CA PRO A 68 22.71 4.09 -10.74
C PRO A 68 22.80 3.61 -9.29
N GLN A 69 22.74 2.29 -9.10
CA GLN A 69 22.95 1.67 -7.80
C GLN A 69 24.34 2.04 -7.26
N THR A 70 24.37 2.74 -6.12
CA THR A 70 25.61 3.18 -5.46
C THR A 70 25.53 2.87 -3.97
N ASP A 71 26.62 2.38 -3.40
CA ASP A 71 26.71 2.06 -1.97
C ASP A 71 26.55 3.30 -1.09
N GLY A 72 25.92 3.10 0.08
CA GLY A 72 25.60 4.18 1.02
C GLY A 72 24.32 4.96 0.69
N TYR A 73 23.71 4.74 -0.47
CA TYR A 73 22.49 5.42 -0.88
C TYR A 73 21.30 4.46 -1.01
N THR A 74 20.14 4.91 -0.54
CA THR A 74 18.96 4.04 -0.36
C THR A 74 17.95 4.14 -1.50
N ILE A 75 17.85 5.28 -2.18
CA ILE A 75 16.90 5.50 -3.28
C ILE A 75 17.21 4.64 -4.50
N PRO A 76 18.45 4.61 -5.04
CA PRO A 76 18.76 3.78 -6.20
C PRO A 76 18.48 2.29 -5.94
N GLN A 77 18.81 1.81 -4.74
CA GLN A 77 18.56 0.43 -4.29
C GLN A 77 17.05 0.13 -4.26
N ALA A 78 16.25 1.00 -3.64
CA ALA A 78 14.80 0.82 -3.56
C ALA A 78 14.12 0.87 -4.93
N LEU A 79 14.58 1.74 -5.84
CA LEU A 79 14.05 1.82 -7.20
C LEU A 79 14.36 0.55 -7.98
N ASP A 80 15.59 0.04 -7.90
CA ASP A 80 15.98 -1.22 -8.53
C ASP A 80 15.11 -2.39 -8.04
N ALA A 81 14.97 -2.53 -6.72
CA ALA A 81 14.13 -3.54 -6.08
C ALA A 81 12.65 -3.48 -6.53
N ILE A 82 12.09 -2.28 -6.70
CA ILE A 82 10.73 -2.09 -7.22
C ILE A 82 10.65 -2.49 -8.70
N PHE A 83 11.62 -2.06 -9.51
CA PHE A 83 11.62 -2.33 -10.95
C PHE A 83 11.98 -3.78 -11.31
N ASP A 84 12.52 -4.57 -10.39
CA ASP A 84 12.72 -6.02 -10.59
C ASP A 84 11.39 -6.77 -10.72
N HIS A 85 10.32 -6.21 -10.18
CA HIS A 85 8.96 -6.76 -10.25
C HIS A 85 8.15 -6.17 -11.43
N GLY A 86 8.80 -5.48 -12.37
CA GLY A 86 8.18 -4.93 -13.57
C GLY A 86 8.27 -3.40 -13.67
N SER A 87 7.22 -2.74 -14.16
CA SER A 87 7.25 -1.31 -14.50
C SER A 87 7.18 -0.35 -13.32
N GLY A 88 7.07 -0.84 -12.07
CA GLY A 88 7.11 0.00 -10.86
C GLY A 88 5.93 0.96 -10.65
N GLY A 89 4.97 1.03 -11.58
CA GLY A 89 3.79 1.90 -11.45
C GLY A 89 4.14 3.39 -11.52
N THR A 90 3.64 4.19 -10.56
CA THR A 90 4.06 5.59 -10.39
C THR A 90 4.79 5.73 -9.06
N ILE A 91 6.10 5.99 -9.11
CA ILE A 91 6.93 6.14 -7.93
C ILE A 91 7.23 7.62 -7.72
N ILE A 92 6.85 8.16 -6.57
CA ILE A 92 7.14 9.53 -6.18
C ILE A 92 8.32 9.49 -5.22
N VAL A 93 9.48 9.92 -5.69
CA VAL A 93 10.74 9.83 -4.96
C VAL A 93 11.08 11.16 -4.32
N ASN A 94 11.42 11.13 -3.03
CA ASN A 94 11.90 12.26 -2.27
C ASN A 94 13.28 11.96 -1.70
N ASN A 95 14.30 12.68 -2.17
CA ASN A 95 15.64 12.62 -1.60
C ASN A 95 15.77 13.65 -0.47
N VAL A 96 16.21 13.18 0.69
CA VAL A 96 16.41 13.98 1.91
C VAL A 96 17.85 14.47 2.03
N PHE A 97 18.80 13.74 1.43
CA PHE A 97 20.22 14.04 1.58
C PHE A 97 20.65 15.29 0.80
N ASP A 98 21.31 16.21 1.50
CA ASP A 98 21.99 17.37 0.93
C ASP A 98 23.52 17.17 1.01
N PRO A 99 24.21 16.97 -0.13
CA PRO A 99 25.66 16.76 -0.17
C PRO A 99 26.47 18.01 0.21
N ASP A 100 25.87 19.20 0.17
CA ASP A 100 26.54 20.45 0.51
C ASP A 100 26.46 20.75 2.03
N ALA A 101 25.57 20.05 2.75
CA ALA A 101 25.37 20.20 4.19
C ALA A 101 26.14 19.16 5.05
N GLY A 102 26.58 18.04 4.47
CA GLY A 102 27.29 16.99 5.21
C GLY A 102 27.40 15.67 4.46
N VAL A 103 27.62 14.57 5.20
CA VAL A 103 27.65 13.22 4.64
C VAL A 103 26.40 12.43 5.03
N VAL A 104 26.05 11.39 4.27
CA VAL A 104 24.86 10.57 4.50
C VAL A 104 24.83 9.98 5.92
N ALA A 105 25.99 9.67 6.51
CA ALA A 105 26.11 9.12 7.85
C ALA A 105 25.66 10.09 8.97
N ASP A 106 25.60 11.39 8.70
CA ASP A 106 25.15 12.40 9.66
C ASP A 106 23.61 12.49 9.73
N LEU A 107 22.90 11.90 8.76
CA LEU A 107 21.44 11.93 8.69
C LEU A 107 20.83 11.11 9.83
N THR A 108 19.87 11.74 10.50
CA THR A 108 19.13 11.18 11.62
C THR A 108 17.72 10.79 11.21
N ALA A 109 17.04 10.06 12.09
CA ALA A 109 15.61 9.77 11.94
C ALA A 109 14.75 11.05 11.77
N ALA A 110 15.18 12.19 12.32
CA ALA A 110 14.46 13.46 12.21
C ALA A 110 14.44 13.99 10.77
N ASP A 111 15.51 13.79 10.01
CA ASP A 111 15.59 14.23 8.61
C ASP A 111 14.61 13.44 7.73
N PHE A 112 14.46 12.13 7.99
CA PHE A 112 13.50 11.29 7.27
C PHE A 112 12.05 11.55 7.66
N VAL A 113 11.77 11.80 8.95
CA VAL A 113 10.45 12.27 9.41
C VAL A 113 10.11 13.58 8.72
N GLY A 114 11.05 14.53 8.74
CA GLY A 114 10.91 15.85 8.13
C GLY A 114 9.82 16.70 8.78
N GLY A 115 9.33 17.68 8.04
CA GLY A 115 8.33 18.62 8.53
C GLY A 115 8.05 19.72 7.53
N ILE A 116 7.74 20.91 8.05
CA ILE A 116 7.63 22.15 7.26
C ILE A 116 8.77 23.05 7.71
N ASP A 117 9.62 23.44 6.78
CA ASP A 117 10.74 24.36 7.06
C ASP A 117 10.27 25.82 7.18
N GLU A 118 11.20 26.71 7.52
CA GLU A 118 10.92 28.16 7.67
C GLU A 118 10.43 28.83 6.38
N THR A 119 10.70 28.22 5.22
CA THR A 119 10.23 28.69 3.91
C THR A 119 8.83 28.18 3.56
N GLY A 120 8.27 27.31 4.39
CA GLY A 120 6.99 26.64 4.16
C GLY A 120 7.11 25.41 3.25
N ALA A 121 8.32 24.96 2.91
CA ALA A 121 8.50 23.77 2.10
C ALA A 121 8.46 22.51 2.97
N THR A 122 7.83 21.46 2.44
CA THR A 122 7.73 20.16 3.12
C THR A 122 8.99 19.34 2.91
N THR A 123 9.52 18.75 3.97
CA THR A 123 10.69 17.88 3.96
C THR A 123 10.34 16.46 4.42
N GLY A 124 11.17 15.47 4.07
CA GLY A 124 10.98 14.07 4.48
C GLY A 124 9.59 13.53 4.15
N LEU A 125 9.02 12.75 5.09
CA LEU A 125 7.69 12.12 4.94
C LEU A 125 6.53 13.12 4.83
N ALA A 126 6.68 14.35 5.32
CA ALA A 126 5.65 15.39 5.16
C ALA A 126 5.38 15.71 3.68
N GLY A 127 6.37 15.50 2.80
CA GLY A 127 6.23 15.67 1.35
C GLY A 127 5.19 14.73 0.70
N ALA A 128 4.84 13.62 1.34
CA ALA A 128 3.80 12.72 0.82
C ALA A 128 2.42 13.40 0.72
N GLN A 129 2.13 14.34 1.63
CA GLN A 129 0.84 15.03 1.67
C GLN A 129 0.67 16.05 0.53
N THR A 130 1.78 16.59 -0.01
CA THR A 130 1.74 17.57 -1.10
C THR A 130 1.66 16.92 -2.49
N CYS A 131 1.80 15.58 -2.55
CA CYS A 131 1.82 14.84 -3.81
C CYS A 131 0.52 14.97 -4.62
N TYR A 132 -0.64 15.00 -3.96
CA TYR A 132 -1.91 15.15 -4.67
C TYR A 132 -2.04 16.53 -5.32
N ALA A 133 -1.71 17.61 -4.59
CA ALA A 133 -1.77 18.96 -5.13
C ALA A 133 -0.77 19.17 -6.28
N ARG A 134 0.41 18.56 -6.19
CA ARG A 134 1.49 18.74 -7.20
C ARG A 134 1.34 17.83 -8.42
N PHE A 135 0.91 16.59 -8.22
CA PHE A 135 0.95 15.55 -9.25
C PHE A 135 -0.40 14.91 -9.57
N GLY A 136 -1.44 15.19 -8.78
CA GLY A 136 -2.76 14.56 -8.91
C GLY A 136 -2.80 13.10 -8.44
N TYR A 137 -1.78 12.63 -7.70
CA TYR A 137 -1.70 11.26 -7.20
C TYR A 137 -1.63 11.23 -5.67
N PHE A 138 -2.42 10.35 -5.06
CA PHE A 138 -2.24 9.96 -3.67
C PHE A 138 -1.31 8.75 -3.60
N PRO A 139 -0.18 8.84 -2.88
CA PRO A 139 0.60 7.66 -2.54
C PRO A 139 -0.24 6.66 -1.76
N LYS A 140 -0.21 5.40 -2.18
CA LYS A 140 -0.90 4.26 -1.54
C LYS A 140 0.04 3.29 -0.86
N LEU A 141 1.32 3.31 -1.23
CA LEU A 141 2.40 2.65 -0.53
C LEU A 141 3.41 3.70 -0.07
N ILE A 142 3.87 3.62 1.17
CA ILE A 142 4.86 4.53 1.75
C ILE A 142 6.08 3.71 2.16
N LEU A 143 7.22 4.10 1.60
CA LEU A 143 8.54 3.57 1.91
C LEU A 143 9.43 4.70 2.43
N SER A 144 10.26 4.40 3.41
CA SER A 144 11.30 5.30 3.88
C SER A 144 12.57 4.53 4.19
N ALA A 145 13.72 5.13 3.91
CA ALA A 145 14.96 4.74 4.54
C ALA A 145 14.84 4.86 6.08
N GLN A 146 15.61 4.05 6.80
CA GLN A 146 15.59 3.95 8.26
C GLN A 146 14.19 3.66 8.87
N SER A 147 13.33 2.93 8.15
CA SER A 147 12.00 2.50 8.63
C SER A 147 12.04 1.65 9.92
N SER A 148 13.20 1.10 10.26
CA SER A 148 13.46 0.39 11.51
C SER A 148 13.51 1.32 12.73
N ALA A 149 13.87 2.59 12.54
CA ALA A 149 13.84 3.60 13.59
C ALA A 149 12.40 3.92 14.01
N ALA A 150 12.14 3.93 15.32
CA ALA A 150 10.79 4.10 15.84
C ALA A 150 10.14 5.43 15.43
N ALA A 151 10.90 6.53 15.43
CA ALA A 151 10.39 7.84 15.04
C ALA A 151 9.92 7.87 13.57
N VAL A 152 10.71 7.31 12.65
CA VAL A 152 10.36 7.24 11.22
C VAL A 152 9.10 6.40 11.03
N ARG A 153 9.04 5.21 11.65
CA ARG A 153 7.89 4.31 11.52
C ARG A 153 6.59 4.90 12.07
N VAL A 154 6.65 5.60 13.20
CA VAL A 154 5.47 6.28 13.77
C VAL A 154 4.97 7.37 12.83
N GLU A 155 5.88 8.15 12.21
CA GLU A 155 5.45 9.15 11.22
C GLU A 155 4.92 8.50 9.93
N MET A 156 5.52 7.40 9.47
CA MET A 156 5.01 6.65 8.31
C MET A 156 3.56 6.20 8.56
N ASP A 157 3.24 5.71 9.76
CA ASP A 157 1.88 5.34 10.14
C ASP A 157 0.94 6.55 10.20
N ALA A 158 1.40 7.69 10.73
CA ALA A 158 0.62 8.93 10.78
C ALA A 158 0.30 9.44 9.37
N VAL A 159 1.26 9.42 8.45
CA VAL A 159 1.06 9.78 7.04
C VAL A 159 0.15 8.76 6.34
N ALA A 160 0.30 7.47 6.61
CA ALA A 160 -0.53 6.41 6.06
C ALA A 160 -2.01 6.59 6.43
N HIS A 161 -2.31 6.98 7.68
CA HIS A 161 -3.66 7.31 8.12
C HIS A 161 -4.26 8.51 7.40
N LYS A 162 -3.47 9.56 7.14
CA LYS A 162 -3.95 10.77 6.44
C LYS A 162 -4.24 10.52 4.96
N LEU A 163 -3.49 9.62 4.32
CA LEU A 163 -3.56 9.40 2.86
C LEU A 163 -4.33 8.13 2.46
N ASN A 164 -4.91 7.41 3.43
CA ASN A 164 -5.50 6.08 3.19
C ASN A 164 -4.50 5.17 2.44
N ALA A 165 -3.30 5.03 3.00
CA ALA A 165 -2.18 4.30 2.42
C ALA A 165 -1.65 3.22 3.37
N MET A 166 -0.71 2.40 2.88
CA MET A 166 0.01 1.40 3.67
C MET A 166 1.47 1.81 3.84
N ALA A 167 1.94 1.87 5.09
CA ALA A 167 3.35 2.02 5.43
C ALA A 167 4.01 0.64 5.48
N ILE A 168 5.07 0.42 4.70
CA ILE A 168 5.83 -0.83 4.73
C ILE A 168 7.16 -0.53 5.43
N CYS A 169 7.39 -1.18 6.56
CA CYS A 169 8.52 -0.92 7.43
C CYS A 169 9.28 -2.21 7.72
N ASP A 170 10.58 -2.08 7.96
CA ASP A 170 11.49 -3.19 8.21
C ASP A 170 11.87 -3.22 9.69
N LEU A 171 12.07 -4.42 10.23
CA LEU A 171 12.75 -4.56 11.51
C LEU A 171 14.27 -4.37 11.34
N PRO A 172 14.99 -3.95 12.39
CA PRO A 172 16.45 -3.79 12.33
C PRO A 172 17.18 -5.04 11.82
N ILE A 173 18.32 -4.81 11.14
CA ILE A 173 19.27 -5.85 10.74
C ILE A 173 19.94 -6.47 11.98
N GLY A 174 20.31 -7.75 11.89
CA GLY A 174 21.01 -8.54 12.90
C GLY A 174 20.11 -9.19 13.94
N LEU A 175 18.78 -9.07 13.81
CA LEU A 175 17.85 -9.66 14.77
C LEU A 175 17.71 -11.16 14.53
N THR A 176 17.71 -11.93 15.62
CA THR A 176 17.22 -13.32 15.59
C THR A 176 15.69 -13.34 15.43
N LYS A 177 15.15 -14.49 15.00
CA LYS A 177 13.70 -14.70 14.86
C LYS A 177 12.93 -14.40 16.14
N GLN A 178 13.49 -14.82 17.29
CA GLN A 178 12.92 -14.56 18.60
C GLN A 178 12.95 -13.06 18.93
N GLN A 179 14.06 -12.37 18.66
CA GLN A 179 14.16 -10.92 18.88
C GLN A 179 13.23 -10.12 17.96
N ALA A 180 12.97 -10.61 16.74
CA ALA A 180 11.98 -10.00 15.84
C ALA A 180 10.56 -10.07 16.43
N VAL A 181 10.19 -11.20 17.04
CA VAL A 181 8.93 -11.33 17.79
C VAL A 181 8.94 -10.45 19.05
N GLU A 182 10.03 -10.42 19.81
CA GLU A 182 10.17 -9.57 21.01
C GLU A 182 10.09 -8.08 20.68
N ALA A 183 10.50 -7.66 19.48
CA ALA A 183 10.31 -6.30 19.00
C ALA A 183 8.84 -5.89 18.94
N ARG A 184 7.91 -6.84 18.83
CA ARG A 184 6.45 -6.62 18.94
C ARG A 184 5.92 -6.60 20.37
N GLY A 185 6.72 -7.04 21.35
CA GLY A 185 6.34 -7.09 22.76
C GLY A 185 6.22 -5.71 23.41
N ALA A 186 5.75 -5.64 24.66
CA ALA A 186 5.45 -4.37 25.34
C ALA A 186 6.64 -3.40 25.43
N ALA A 187 7.86 -3.92 25.62
CA ALA A 187 9.11 -3.16 25.65
C ALA A 187 9.85 -3.16 24.30
N GLY A 188 9.24 -3.74 23.26
CA GLY A 188 9.83 -3.94 21.95
C GLY A 188 9.88 -2.66 21.12
N SER A 189 10.84 -2.60 20.21
CA SER A 189 11.08 -1.42 19.38
C SER A 189 9.99 -1.18 18.33
N ALA A 190 9.16 -2.18 17.98
CA ALA A 190 8.13 -2.18 16.94
C ALA A 190 6.73 -2.56 17.47
N ASN A 191 6.44 -2.24 18.73
CA ASN A 191 5.14 -2.43 19.35
C ASN A 191 4.09 -1.44 18.79
N THR A 192 3.44 -1.81 17.68
CA THR A 192 2.34 -1.06 17.06
C THR A 192 1.18 -1.99 16.75
N SER A 193 -0.04 -1.43 16.75
CA SER A 193 -1.30 -2.12 16.45
C SER A 193 -2.03 -1.51 15.24
N SER A 194 -1.30 -0.82 14.35
CA SER A 194 -1.87 -0.17 13.18
C SER A 194 -2.24 -1.16 12.07
N ALA A 195 -3.46 -1.03 11.54
CA ALA A 195 -3.91 -1.77 10.36
C ALA A 195 -3.25 -1.30 9.06
N ARG A 196 -2.56 -0.14 9.09
CA ARG A 196 -1.90 0.48 7.93
C ARG A 196 -0.39 0.28 7.92
N THR A 197 0.18 -0.33 8.95
CA THR A 197 1.61 -0.64 9.02
C THR A 197 1.84 -2.11 8.70
N ILE A 198 2.75 -2.39 7.75
CA ILE A 198 3.23 -3.72 7.41
C ILE A 198 4.66 -3.82 7.93
N LEU A 199 4.89 -4.70 8.90
CA LEU A 199 6.23 -4.99 9.40
C LEU A 199 6.82 -6.13 8.61
N THR A 200 8.07 -5.99 8.20
CA THR A 200 8.78 -6.96 7.36
C THR A 200 10.08 -7.43 8.02
N TYR A 201 10.37 -8.72 7.88
CA TYR A 201 11.59 -9.36 8.38
C TYR A 201 11.79 -10.72 7.71
N PRO A 202 13.02 -11.16 7.38
CA PRO A 202 14.30 -10.47 7.57
C PRO A 202 14.69 -9.59 6.37
N HIS A 203 15.88 -9.01 6.38
CA HIS A 203 16.47 -8.43 5.16
C HIS A 203 16.78 -9.54 4.15
N VAL A 204 16.76 -9.17 2.86
CA VAL A 204 17.02 -10.07 1.74
C VAL A 204 18.44 -9.84 1.21
N GLU A 205 19.10 -10.91 0.77
CA GLU A 205 20.36 -10.80 0.05
C GLU A 205 20.08 -10.68 -1.45
N VAL A 206 20.81 -9.76 -2.07
CA VAL A 206 20.69 -9.40 -3.48
C VAL A 206 22.08 -9.37 -4.08
N ALA A 207 22.20 -9.78 -5.34
CA ALA A 207 23.46 -9.69 -6.07
C ALA A 207 23.75 -8.22 -6.39
N ASP A 208 24.86 -7.69 -5.90
CA ASP A 208 25.31 -6.37 -6.33
C ASP A 208 25.82 -6.44 -7.77
N THR A 209 25.22 -5.65 -8.66
CA THR A 209 25.64 -5.54 -10.06
C THR A 209 26.98 -4.83 -10.25
N VAL A 210 27.45 -4.10 -9.23
CA VAL A 210 28.71 -3.34 -9.27
C VAL A 210 29.88 -4.15 -8.74
N THR A 211 29.77 -4.70 -7.53
CA THR A 211 30.87 -5.47 -6.89
C THR A 211 30.81 -6.96 -7.17
N GLY A 212 29.64 -7.51 -7.50
CA GLY A 212 29.40 -8.95 -7.65
C GLY A 212 29.19 -9.69 -6.32
N ASP A 213 29.36 -9.02 -5.18
CA ASP A 213 29.17 -9.60 -3.86
C ASP A 213 27.70 -9.50 -3.40
N PRO A 214 27.23 -10.41 -2.53
CA PRO A 214 25.89 -10.32 -1.96
C PRO A 214 25.79 -9.12 -1.01
N ARG A 215 24.75 -8.29 -1.19
CA ARG A 215 24.39 -7.16 -0.33
C ARG A 215 23.04 -7.38 0.32
N LEU A 216 22.90 -6.91 1.56
CA LEU A 216 21.63 -6.94 2.28
C LEU A 216 20.76 -5.73 1.95
N GLU A 217 19.49 -5.98 1.66
CA GLU A 217 18.48 -4.98 1.37
C GLU A 217 17.24 -5.15 2.25
N PRO A 218 16.54 -4.05 2.60
CA PRO A 218 15.27 -4.13 3.30
C PRO A 218 14.21 -4.85 2.46
N LEU A 219 13.46 -5.76 3.09
CA LEU A 219 12.39 -6.53 2.42
C LEU A 219 11.23 -5.63 1.97
N SER A 220 11.00 -4.50 2.64
CA SER A 220 9.93 -3.55 2.32
C SER A 220 9.93 -3.08 0.88
N GLN A 221 11.10 -2.86 0.29
CA GLN A 221 11.27 -2.33 -1.06
C GLN A 221 10.81 -3.37 -2.10
N ARG A 222 11.21 -4.63 -1.93
CA ARG A 222 10.77 -5.74 -2.80
C ARG A 222 9.31 -6.10 -2.59
N LEU A 223 8.83 -6.08 -1.34
CA LEU A 223 7.42 -6.27 -1.06
C LEU A 223 6.56 -5.20 -1.75
N ALA A 224 6.99 -3.94 -1.75
CA ALA A 224 6.32 -2.87 -2.47
C ALA A 224 6.28 -3.13 -3.98
N GLY A 225 7.42 -3.53 -4.58
CA GLY A 225 7.49 -3.95 -5.98
C GLY A 225 6.49 -5.06 -6.32
N LEU A 226 6.46 -6.10 -5.51
CA LEU A 226 5.54 -7.23 -5.66
C LEU A 226 4.06 -6.83 -5.50
N MET A 227 3.75 -5.93 -4.55
CA MET A 227 2.41 -5.37 -4.38
C MET A 227 2.00 -4.55 -5.62
N ILE A 228 2.90 -3.75 -6.18
CA ILE A 228 2.65 -2.97 -7.40
C ILE A 228 2.39 -3.89 -8.59
N GLN A 229 3.22 -4.91 -8.78
CA GLN A 229 3.03 -5.90 -9.84
C GLN A 229 1.65 -6.56 -9.73
N THR A 230 1.32 -7.02 -8.51
CA THR A 230 0.04 -7.65 -8.20
C THR A 230 -1.15 -6.74 -8.53
N ASP A 231 -1.06 -5.47 -8.15
CA ASP A 231 -2.08 -4.48 -8.43
C ASP A 231 -2.30 -4.24 -9.92
N LEU A 232 -1.21 -4.18 -10.69
CA LEU A 232 -1.27 -3.91 -12.13
C LEU A 232 -1.78 -5.12 -12.93
N GLU A 233 -1.41 -6.34 -12.53
CA GLU A 233 -1.75 -7.57 -13.25
C GLU A 233 -3.11 -8.15 -12.84
N GLN A 234 -3.43 -8.11 -11.55
CA GLN A 234 -4.59 -8.82 -10.97
C GLN A 234 -5.53 -7.90 -10.18
N GLY A 235 -5.04 -6.74 -9.73
CA GLY A 235 -5.81 -5.75 -8.99
C GLY A 235 -5.49 -5.73 -7.49
N TYR A 236 -5.74 -4.57 -6.87
CA TYR A 236 -5.39 -4.27 -5.47
C TYR A 236 -6.07 -5.16 -4.42
N HIS A 237 -7.12 -5.88 -4.80
CA HIS A 237 -7.89 -6.77 -3.94
C HIS A 237 -7.21 -8.13 -3.72
N VAL A 238 -6.23 -8.47 -4.57
CA VAL A 238 -5.50 -9.72 -4.48
C VAL A 238 -4.26 -9.53 -3.58
N PRO A 239 -4.00 -10.44 -2.61
CA PRO A 239 -2.84 -10.32 -1.74
C PRO A 239 -1.52 -10.58 -2.47
N ALA A 240 -0.46 -9.90 -2.03
CA ALA A 240 0.92 -10.12 -2.48
C ALA A 240 1.60 -11.35 -1.85
N SER A 241 1.03 -11.93 -0.78
CA SER A 241 1.56 -13.14 -0.15
C SER A 241 1.45 -14.37 -1.06
N ASN A 242 2.36 -15.33 -0.84
CA ASN A 242 2.58 -16.54 -1.61
C ASN A 242 2.94 -16.29 -3.09
N ARG A 243 3.59 -15.16 -3.37
CA ARG A 243 4.13 -14.83 -4.70
C ARG A 243 5.63 -14.67 -4.64
N GLU A 244 6.28 -14.92 -5.77
CA GLU A 244 7.73 -14.91 -5.90
C GLU A 244 8.29 -13.49 -5.74
N LEU A 245 9.38 -13.37 -4.98
CA LEU A 245 10.17 -12.16 -4.85
C LEU A 245 11.27 -12.19 -5.91
N ALA A 246 11.18 -11.29 -6.88
CA ALA A 246 12.19 -11.14 -7.91
C ALA A 246 13.48 -10.55 -7.33
N GLY A 247 14.64 -10.93 -7.88
CA GLY A 247 15.96 -10.37 -7.53
C GLY A 247 16.54 -10.82 -6.18
N VAL A 248 15.87 -11.70 -5.44
CA VAL A 248 16.37 -12.24 -4.15
C VAL A 248 17.21 -13.49 -4.38
N ILE A 249 18.43 -13.50 -3.85
CA ILE A 249 19.36 -14.65 -3.93
C ILE A 249 19.52 -15.36 -2.57
N GLY A 250 19.20 -14.69 -1.47
CA GLY A 250 19.40 -15.18 -0.11
C GLY A 250 18.56 -14.40 0.92
N LEU A 251 18.65 -14.81 2.18
CA LEU A 251 18.05 -14.12 3.31
C LEU A 251 19.14 -13.89 4.35
N GLU A 252 19.04 -12.78 5.08
CA GLU A 252 19.92 -12.47 6.21
C GLU A 252 19.87 -13.57 7.29
N VAL A 253 18.66 -14.08 7.54
CA VAL A 253 18.39 -15.15 8.50
C VAL A 253 17.50 -16.18 7.82
N ASP A 254 17.95 -17.43 7.81
CA ASP A 254 17.20 -18.53 7.19
C ASP A 254 15.85 -18.74 7.87
N ILE A 255 14.77 -18.57 7.12
CA ILE A 255 13.39 -18.82 7.58
C ILE A 255 12.92 -20.16 7.04
N ASN A 256 12.65 -21.11 7.95
CA ASN A 256 12.16 -22.43 7.57
C ASN A 256 10.64 -22.44 7.43
N PHE A 257 10.17 -23.12 6.39
CA PHE A 257 8.77 -23.41 6.16
C PHE A 257 8.58 -24.89 5.83
N TYR A 258 7.73 -25.56 6.58
CA TYR A 258 7.32 -26.94 6.33
C TYR A 258 5.79 -27.01 6.18
N PRO A 259 5.27 -27.52 5.05
CA PRO A 259 3.83 -27.68 4.87
C PRO A 259 3.22 -28.56 5.97
N SER A 260 2.12 -28.09 6.56
CA SER A 260 1.37 -28.77 7.65
C SER A 260 2.00 -28.76 9.03
N ASP A 261 3.23 -28.27 9.20
CA ASP A 261 3.84 -28.09 10.52
C ASP A 261 3.49 -26.72 11.11
N TYR A 262 3.03 -26.69 12.37
CA TYR A 262 2.74 -25.45 13.09
C TYR A 262 3.99 -24.86 13.74
N ALA A 263 5.00 -25.68 14.02
CA ALA A 263 6.25 -25.29 14.69
C ALA A 263 7.30 -24.82 13.66
N ASN A 264 6.92 -23.89 12.79
CA ASN A 264 7.82 -23.33 11.78
C ASN A 264 8.06 -21.83 11.99
N ASP A 265 9.18 -21.35 11.45
CA ASP A 265 9.63 -19.96 11.65
C ASP A 265 8.66 -18.94 11.03
N THR A 266 8.06 -19.27 9.88
CA THR A 266 7.09 -18.37 9.25
C THR A 266 5.83 -18.19 10.11
N ASN A 267 5.39 -19.23 10.82
CA ASN A 267 4.23 -19.17 11.69
C ASN A 267 4.55 -18.34 12.94
N LEU A 268 5.74 -18.52 13.53
CA LEU A 268 6.24 -17.72 14.66
C LEU A 268 6.28 -16.21 14.33
N LEU A 269 6.69 -15.84 13.12
CA LEU A 269 6.72 -14.44 12.69
C LEU A 269 5.32 -13.91 12.33
N ASN A 270 4.53 -14.70 11.60
CA ASN A 270 3.19 -14.30 11.18
C ASN A 270 2.23 -14.17 12.37
N GLU A 271 2.37 -15.00 13.41
CA GLU A 271 1.54 -14.87 14.62
C GLU A 271 1.83 -13.57 15.40
N ALA A 272 3.04 -13.03 15.22
CA ALA A 272 3.43 -11.73 15.72
C ALA A 272 3.09 -10.60 14.74
N GLY A 273 2.34 -10.85 13.65
CA GLY A 273 1.93 -9.83 12.67
C GLY A 273 3.09 -9.28 11.82
N ILE A 274 4.12 -10.10 11.57
CA ILE A 274 5.29 -9.75 10.75
C ILE A 274 5.19 -10.51 9.43
N VAL A 275 5.24 -9.79 8.31
CA VAL A 275 5.34 -10.39 6.98
C VAL A 275 6.78 -10.82 6.73
N THR A 276 6.96 -12.05 6.26
CA THR A 276 8.28 -12.66 6.08
C THR A 276 8.47 -13.23 4.67
N CYS A 277 9.58 -13.91 4.46
CA CYS A 277 9.85 -14.65 3.24
C CYS A 277 9.79 -16.15 3.55
N MET A 278 9.01 -16.91 2.78
CA MET A 278 9.04 -18.36 2.81
C MET A 278 9.94 -18.92 1.71
N ARG A 279 10.55 -20.06 2.00
CA ARG A 279 11.27 -20.88 1.03
C ARG A 279 10.92 -22.35 1.25
N SER A 280 10.62 -23.05 0.16
CA SER A 280 10.48 -24.50 0.15
C SER A 280 11.16 -25.09 -1.09
N PHE A 281 11.14 -26.41 -1.22
CA PHE A 281 11.81 -27.10 -2.32
C PHE A 281 11.27 -26.62 -3.67
N ALA A 282 12.15 -26.06 -4.50
CA ALA A 282 11.86 -25.55 -5.84
C ALA A 282 10.78 -24.43 -5.91
N THR A 283 10.49 -23.70 -4.83
CA THR A 283 9.49 -22.61 -4.84
C THR A 283 10.05 -21.22 -5.16
N GLY A 284 11.38 -21.05 -5.11
CA GLY A 284 12.01 -19.74 -5.00
C GLY A 284 11.76 -19.06 -3.65
N TYR A 285 12.18 -17.81 -3.53
CA TYR A 285 11.87 -16.93 -2.41
C TYR A 285 10.47 -16.32 -2.63
N ARG A 286 9.58 -16.45 -1.65
CA ARG A 286 8.20 -15.94 -1.76
C ARG A 286 7.86 -15.06 -0.59
N ALA A 287 7.13 -13.97 -0.83
CA ALA A 287 6.55 -13.20 0.27
C ALA A 287 5.52 -14.07 0.99
N PHE A 288 5.51 -14.05 2.32
CA PHE A 288 4.61 -14.87 3.12
C PHE A 288 4.15 -14.14 4.37
N GLY A 289 2.86 -13.87 4.43
CA GLY A 289 2.20 -13.11 5.49
C GLY A 289 1.20 -12.12 4.91
N ASN A 290 -0.03 -12.13 5.41
CA ASN A 290 -1.12 -11.28 4.91
C ASN A 290 -1.73 -10.37 5.98
N ARG A 291 -1.15 -10.37 7.18
CA ARG A 291 -1.62 -9.59 8.33
C ARG A 291 -0.73 -8.37 8.52
N SER A 292 -1.36 -7.24 8.86
CA SER A 292 -0.67 -6.01 9.22
C SER A 292 -0.21 -6.06 10.68
N ALA A 293 0.44 -5.00 11.13
CA ALA A 293 0.85 -4.85 12.51
C ALA A 293 -0.34 -4.76 13.49
N ALA A 294 -1.58 -4.61 13.02
CA ALA A 294 -2.76 -4.74 13.88
C ALA A 294 -2.88 -6.13 14.53
N PHE A 295 -2.28 -7.16 13.95
CA PHE A 295 -2.23 -8.49 14.55
C PHE A 295 -1.15 -8.58 15.63
N PRO A 296 -1.40 -9.26 16.77
CA PRO A 296 -2.64 -9.98 17.16
C PRO A 296 -3.69 -9.13 17.89
N GLY A 297 -3.43 -7.83 18.11
CA GLY A 297 -4.30 -6.96 18.91
C GLY A 297 -5.71 -6.73 18.34
N SER A 298 -5.87 -6.81 17.03
CA SER A 298 -7.17 -6.66 16.35
C SER A 298 -7.60 -7.96 15.66
N THR A 299 -8.82 -8.39 15.95
CA THR A 299 -9.50 -9.50 15.27
C THR A 299 -10.37 -9.06 14.11
N HIS A 300 -10.45 -7.75 13.85
CA HIS A 300 -11.26 -7.19 12.76
C HIS A 300 -10.67 -7.55 11.39
N VAL A 301 -11.52 -7.65 10.36
CA VAL A 301 -11.12 -8.02 8.99
C VAL A 301 -10.07 -7.06 8.40
N GLU A 302 -10.04 -5.82 8.86
CA GLU A 302 -9.07 -4.79 8.46
C GLU A 302 -7.62 -5.12 8.82
N ASN A 303 -7.39 -6.10 9.69
CA ASN A 303 -6.06 -6.60 9.94
C ASN A 303 -5.44 -7.26 8.69
N PHE A 304 -6.25 -7.78 7.77
CA PHE A 304 -5.73 -8.29 6.50
C PHE A 304 -5.34 -7.13 5.59
N ILE A 305 -4.11 -7.17 5.08
CA ILE A 305 -3.53 -6.11 4.25
C ILE A 305 -4.41 -5.83 3.02
N HIS A 306 -4.85 -6.88 2.32
CA HIS A 306 -5.70 -6.71 1.13
C HIS A 306 -7.06 -6.08 1.48
N ALA A 307 -7.66 -6.48 2.60
CA ALA A 307 -8.96 -5.96 3.04
C ALA A 307 -8.89 -4.46 3.38
N ARG A 308 -7.84 -4.02 4.11
CA ARG A 308 -7.60 -2.60 4.40
C ARG A 308 -7.43 -1.80 3.12
N ARG A 309 -6.64 -2.30 2.16
CA ARG A 309 -6.41 -1.65 0.85
C ARG A 309 -7.70 -1.52 0.03
N VAL A 310 -8.55 -2.55 0.00
CA VAL A 310 -9.86 -2.49 -0.67
C VAL A 310 -10.74 -1.41 -0.05
N LEU A 311 -10.79 -1.33 1.28
CA LEU A 311 -11.58 -0.32 1.99
C LEU A 311 -11.05 1.10 1.76
N ASP A 312 -9.73 1.29 1.80
CA ASP A 312 -9.09 2.58 1.51
C ASP A 312 -9.42 3.05 0.08
N GLN A 313 -9.37 2.14 -0.89
CA GLN A 313 -9.72 2.44 -2.28
C GLN A 313 -11.20 2.84 -2.44
N LEU A 314 -12.09 2.14 -1.72
CA LEU A 314 -13.52 2.43 -1.75
C LEU A 314 -13.85 3.77 -1.06
N HIS A 315 -13.19 4.09 0.06
CA HIS A 315 -13.36 5.36 0.76
C HIS A 315 -12.91 6.55 -0.08
N ASP A 316 -11.80 6.41 -0.81
CA ASP A 316 -11.34 7.44 -1.73
C ASP A 316 -12.32 7.63 -2.90
N ALA A 317 -12.79 6.52 -3.49
CA ALA A 317 -13.80 6.56 -4.55
C ALA A 317 -15.09 7.25 -4.06
N ALA A 318 -15.50 7.00 -2.82
CA ALA A 318 -16.64 7.66 -2.18
C ALA A 318 -16.42 9.16 -2.06
N THR A 319 -15.26 9.57 -1.52
CA THR A 319 -14.89 10.98 -1.34
C THR A 319 -14.89 11.75 -2.66
N PHE A 320 -14.31 11.17 -3.72
CA PHE A 320 -14.26 11.81 -5.03
C PHE A 320 -15.60 11.90 -5.74
N LEU A 321 -16.48 10.92 -5.53
CA LEU A 321 -17.84 10.99 -6.03
C LEU A 321 -18.63 12.06 -5.30
N THR A 322 -18.63 12.05 -3.96
CA THR A 322 -19.42 12.98 -3.15
C THR A 322 -18.96 14.42 -3.31
N MET A 323 -17.67 14.65 -3.57
CA MET A 323 -17.13 15.98 -3.92
C MET A 323 -17.87 16.64 -5.08
N GLN A 324 -18.33 15.87 -6.08
CA GLN A 324 -19.07 16.42 -7.23
C GLN A 324 -20.48 16.90 -6.87
N TYR A 325 -20.99 16.49 -5.70
CA TYR A 325 -22.32 16.82 -5.17
C TYR A 325 -22.26 17.88 -4.07
N ILE A 326 -21.07 18.30 -3.65
CA ILE A 326 -20.91 19.49 -2.79
C ILE A 326 -21.45 20.71 -3.55
N ASP A 327 -22.09 21.62 -2.83
CA ASP A 327 -22.77 22.83 -3.32
C ASP A 327 -23.97 22.61 -4.27
N ARG A 328 -24.39 21.35 -4.49
CA ARG A 328 -25.68 21.09 -5.14
C ARG A 328 -26.83 21.25 -4.15
N LEU A 329 -28.01 21.58 -4.68
CA LEU A 329 -29.23 21.65 -3.88
C LEU A 329 -29.55 20.28 -3.26
N GLY A 330 -29.86 20.25 -1.97
CA GLY A 330 -30.26 19.06 -1.22
C GLY A 330 -31.67 18.55 -1.54
N GLU A 331 -32.05 18.54 -2.82
CA GLU A 331 -33.31 18.00 -3.29
C GLU A 331 -33.27 16.46 -3.37
N PRO A 332 -34.42 15.76 -3.21
CA PRO A 332 -34.48 14.30 -3.26
C PRO A 332 -33.80 13.70 -4.50
N ARG A 333 -33.93 14.35 -5.66
CA ARG A 333 -33.30 13.93 -6.91
C ARG A 333 -31.77 13.81 -6.81
N ASN A 334 -31.10 14.79 -6.20
CA ASN A 334 -29.63 14.78 -6.10
C ASN A 334 -29.15 13.73 -5.08
N ILE A 335 -29.90 13.52 -4.01
CA ILE A 335 -29.64 12.49 -3.01
C ILE A 335 -29.74 11.11 -3.65
N GLU A 336 -30.84 10.83 -4.36
CA GLU A 336 -31.07 9.57 -5.06
C GLU A 336 -30.03 9.33 -6.16
N ALA A 337 -29.69 10.35 -6.95
CA ALA A 337 -28.68 10.24 -7.99
C ALA A 337 -27.28 9.88 -7.43
N LEU A 338 -26.89 10.46 -6.29
CA LEU A 338 -25.65 10.12 -5.61
C LEU A 338 -25.67 8.67 -5.09
N GLU A 339 -26.80 8.24 -4.50
CA GLU A 339 -26.96 6.85 -4.08
C GLU A 339 -26.85 5.87 -5.26
N GLU A 340 -27.52 6.15 -6.36
CA GLU A 340 -27.53 5.28 -7.54
C GLU A 340 -26.14 5.17 -8.18
N ALA A 341 -25.43 6.28 -8.30
CA ALA A 341 -24.07 6.31 -8.84
C ALA A 341 -23.12 5.43 -8.01
N MET A 342 -23.16 5.56 -6.68
CA MET A 342 -22.31 4.77 -5.80
C MET A 342 -22.70 3.29 -5.78
N ASN A 343 -24.00 2.98 -5.73
CA ASN A 343 -24.46 1.59 -5.76
C ASN A 343 -24.15 0.92 -7.11
N ALA A 344 -24.18 1.65 -8.23
CA ALA A 344 -23.73 1.13 -9.52
C ALA A 344 -22.25 0.73 -9.49
N HIS A 345 -21.40 1.56 -8.88
CA HIS A 345 -19.98 1.23 -8.68
C HIS A 345 -19.79 0.00 -7.78
N LEU A 346 -20.50 -0.07 -6.65
CA LEU A 346 -20.46 -1.24 -5.75
C LEU A 346 -20.87 -2.54 -6.47
N ARG A 347 -21.93 -2.50 -7.29
CA ARG A 347 -22.34 -3.66 -8.11
C ARG A 347 -21.25 -4.09 -9.08
N ALA A 348 -20.56 -3.15 -9.73
CA ALA A 348 -19.43 -3.47 -10.60
C ALA A 348 -18.29 -4.15 -9.82
N LYS A 349 -18.02 -3.70 -8.59
CA LYS A 349 -16.98 -4.28 -7.72
C LYS A 349 -17.34 -5.67 -7.19
N ILE A 350 -18.61 -5.92 -6.92
CA ILE A 350 -19.12 -7.26 -6.59
C ILE A 350 -18.96 -8.18 -7.81
N GLY A 351 -19.34 -7.71 -9.00
CA GLY A 351 -19.16 -8.48 -10.25
C GLY A 351 -17.71 -8.81 -10.58
N ALA A 352 -16.76 -7.96 -10.16
CA ALA A 352 -15.33 -8.19 -10.28
C ALA A 352 -14.73 -9.03 -9.14
N GLY A 353 -15.52 -9.49 -8.16
CA GLY A 353 -15.05 -10.29 -7.02
C GLY A 353 -14.24 -9.52 -5.97
N VAL A 354 -14.25 -8.19 -6.00
CA VAL A 354 -13.55 -7.33 -5.02
C VAL A 354 -14.27 -7.31 -3.66
N LEU A 355 -15.60 -7.34 -3.70
CA LEU A 355 -16.49 -7.29 -2.54
C LEU A 355 -17.44 -8.49 -2.56
N TYR A 356 -17.80 -9.03 -1.39
CA TYR A 356 -18.94 -9.94 -1.28
C TYR A 356 -20.28 -9.21 -1.44
N GLY A 357 -20.33 -7.96 -0.98
CA GLY A 357 -21.52 -7.12 -1.02
C GLY A 357 -21.23 -5.71 -0.54
N GLY A 358 -22.13 -4.79 -0.87
CA GLY A 358 -22.11 -3.44 -0.34
C GLY A 358 -23.34 -2.62 -0.71
N THR A 359 -23.68 -1.67 0.14
CA THR A 359 -24.79 -0.73 -0.03
C THR A 359 -24.34 0.68 0.33
N PHE A 360 -24.82 1.67 -0.42
CA PHE A 360 -24.62 3.08 -0.10
C PHE A 360 -25.98 3.79 -0.07
N ARG A 361 -26.37 4.33 1.09
CA ARG A 361 -27.71 4.89 1.32
C ARG A 361 -27.69 6.14 2.18
N PHE A 362 -28.64 7.04 1.94
CA PHE A 362 -28.90 8.20 2.77
C PHE A 362 -29.41 7.75 4.15
N ASP A 363 -28.73 8.20 5.21
CA ASP A 363 -29.00 7.71 6.55
C ASP A 363 -30.18 8.46 7.17
N ARG A 364 -31.39 7.96 6.98
CA ARG A 364 -32.63 8.57 7.50
C ARG A 364 -32.69 8.66 9.02
N ALA A 365 -31.86 7.88 9.74
CA ALA A 365 -31.82 7.94 11.20
C ALA A 365 -30.91 9.07 11.69
N ARG A 366 -29.81 9.34 10.97
CA ARG A 366 -28.88 10.41 11.34
C ARG A 366 -29.35 11.77 10.88
N ASN A 367 -29.87 11.88 9.65
CA ASN A 367 -30.31 13.15 9.07
C ASN A 367 -31.62 13.65 9.69
N THR A 368 -31.53 14.56 10.65
CA THR A 368 -32.68 15.28 11.22
C THR A 368 -32.94 16.58 10.45
N GLY A 369 -34.13 17.18 10.63
CA GLY A 369 -34.45 18.49 10.03
C GLY A 369 -33.46 19.59 10.42
N GLU A 370 -32.94 19.56 11.65
CA GLU A 370 -31.92 20.49 12.15
C GLU A 370 -30.58 20.33 11.42
N GLN A 371 -30.14 19.08 11.18
CA GLN A 371 -28.89 18.83 10.46
C GLN A 371 -28.97 19.26 9.00
N ILE A 372 -30.09 18.99 8.34
CA ILE A 372 -30.31 19.42 6.95
C ILE A 372 -30.42 20.94 6.88
N ALA A 373 -31.04 21.60 7.86
CA ALA A 373 -31.05 23.06 7.96
C ALA A 373 -29.65 23.65 8.15
N ASP A 374 -28.74 22.94 8.83
CA ASP A 374 -27.30 23.25 8.93
C ASP A 374 -26.48 22.76 7.72
N GLY A 375 -27.15 22.32 6.65
CA GLY A 375 -26.52 21.90 5.39
C GLY A 375 -25.77 20.55 5.44
N ARG A 376 -25.97 19.74 6.49
CA ARG A 376 -25.28 18.46 6.67
C ARG A 376 -26.12 17.29 6.15
N PHE A 377 -25.49 16.45 5.34
CA PHE A 377 -26.10 15.24 4.77
C PHE A 377 -25.23 14.02 5.08
N HIS A 378 -25.81 13.05 5.77
CA HIS A 378 -25.14 11.80 6.17
C HIS A 378 -25.54 10.63 5.27
N TYR A 379 -24.55 9.90 4.78
CA TYR A 379 -24.72 8.64 4.07
C TYR A 379 -24.07 7.51 4.86
N ARG A 380 -24.60 6.30 4.65
CA ARG A 380 -24.08 5.06 5.20
C ARG A 380 -23.54 4.21 4.07
N LEU A 381 -22.27 3.85 4.18
CA LEU A 381 -21.60 2.88 3.32
C LEU A 381 -21.42 1.60 4.12
N GLU A 382 -22.07 0.53 3.70
CA GLU A 382 -21.89 -0.81 4.26
C GLU A 382 -21.23 -1.66 3.18
N CYS A 383 -20.14 -2.36 3.48
CA CYS A 383 -19.49 -3.25 2.53
C CYS A 383 -18.68 -4.33 3.24
N HIS A 384 -18.36 -5.40 2.52
CA HIS A 384 -17.43 -6.41 3.00
C HIS A 384 -16.45 -6.80 1.88
N PRO A 385 -15.14 -6.62 2.06
CA PRO A 385 -14.14 -7.04 1.09
C PRO A 385 -14.09 -8.57 1.00
N THR A 386 -13.71 -9.10 -0.16
CA THR A 386 -13.51 -10.55 -0.32
C THR A 386 -12.41 -11.03 0.62
N SER A 387 -12.64 -12.17 1.28
CA SER A 387 -11.67 -12.72 2.24
C SER A 387 -10.58 -13.54 1.56
N VAL A 388 -9.41 -13.60 2.18
CA VAL A 388 -8.30 -14.44 1.74
C VAL A 388 -8.35 -15.80 2.44
N ALA A 389 -8.04 -16.85 1.70
CA ALA A 389 -7.85 -18.19 2.23
C ALA A 389 -6.47 -18.31 2.91
N GLU A 390 -6.33 -17.74 4.11
CA GLU A 390 -5.09 -17.78 4.90
C GLU A 390 -4.74 -19.21 5.36
N ARG A 391 -5.76 -20.03 5.66
CA ARG A 391 -5.60 -21.43 6.07
C ARG A 391 -6.68 -22.30 5.43
N ILE A 392 -6.26 -23.41 4.83
CA ILE A 392 -7.15 -24.44 4.29
C ILE A 392 -6.90 -25.72 5.11
N THR A 393 -7.95 -26.27 5.71
CA THR A 393 -7.88 -27.51 6.50
C THR A 393 -8.75 -28.58 5.84
N THR A 394 -8.14 -29.73 5.50
CA THR A 394 -8.87 -30.87 4.94
C THR A 394 -9.10 -31.90 6.05
N HIS A 395 -10.36 -32.20 6.36
CA HIS A 395 -10.72 -33.26 7.28
C HIS A 395 -10.83 -34.58 6.51
N SER A 396 -9.86 -35.48 6.69
CA SER A 396 -9.83 -36.78 6.03
C SER A 396 -10.63 -37.81 6.83
N TYR A 397 -11.51 -38.53 6.14
CA TYR A 397 -12.31 -39.61 6.70
C TYR A 397 -12.05 -40.90 5.92
N VAL A 398 -11.83 -42.02 6.62
CA VAL A 398 -11.76 -43.35 6.01
C VAL A 398 -13.11 -44.02 6.23
N ASP A 399 -13.96 -43.99 5.21
CA ASP A 399 -15.33 -44.53 5.30
C ASP A 399 -15.34 -46.03 4.95
N THR A 400 -15.77 -46.85 5.90
CA THR A 400 -15.88 -48.31 5.74
C THR A 400 -16.98 -48.71 4.75
N LYS A 401 -17.91 -47.81 4.39
CA LYS A 401 -18.90 -48.08 3.33
C LYS A 401 -18.25 -48.35 1.98
N PHE A 402 -17.09 -47.75 1.69
CA PHE A 402 -16.36 -48.05 0.46
C PHE A 402 -15.84 -49.49 0.43
N ILE A 403 -15.55 -50.07 1.60
CA ILE A 403 -15.18 -51.49 1.72
C ILE A 403 -16.40 -52.36 1.44
N ASN A 404 -17.55 -52.04 2.04
CA ASN A 404 -18.78 -52.80 1.83
C ASN A 404 -19.18 -52.82 0.35
N SER A 405 -19.12 -51.66 -0.32
CA SER A 405 -19.41 -51.56 -1.75
C SER A 405 -18.39 -52.27 -2.64
N ALA A 406 -17.10 -52.22 -2.29
CA ALA A 406 -16.04 -52.85 -3.10
C ALA A 406 -15.99 -54.38 -2.95
N LEU A 407 -16.39 -54.89 -1.79
CA LEU A 407 -16.38 -56.32 -1.46
C LEU A 407 -17.76 -56.97 -1.50
N ASP A 408 -18.80 -56.24 -1.95
CA ASP A 408 -20.20 -56.67 -1.99
C ASP A 408 -20.69 -57.27 -0.66
N LEU A 409 -20.26 -56.65 0.45
CA LEU A 409 -20.65 -57.09 1.79
C LEU A 409 -22.08 -56.62 2.06
N SER A 410 -22.94 -57.51 2.57
CA SER A 410 -24.29 -57.15 2.98
C SER A 410 -24.24 -56.00 3.99
N ALA A 411 -24.97 -54.92 3.68
CA ALA A 411 -24.97 -53.66 4.44
C ALA A 411 -25.32 -53.83 5.92
#